data_AF-E9BE52-F1
#
_entry.id   AF-E9BE52-F1
#
_cell.length_a   1.000
_cell.length_b   1.000
_cell.length_c   1.000
_cell.angle_alpha   90.00
_cell.angle_beta   90.00
_cell.angle_gamma   90.00
#
_symmetry.space_group_name_H-M   'P 1'
#
loop_
_entity.id
_entity.type
_entity.pdbx_description
1 polymer ?
#
loop_
_entity_poly.entity_id
_entity_poly.type
_entity_poly.pdbx_seq_one_letter_code
_entity_poly.pdbx_strand_id
1 'polypeptide(L)'
;MAKTALLVGALLALVMCLAATAVSAQRSLECQMVWQGPSSNNSLLECLGNTDRIRSQWPYYLYPAFAALVFIFTVIGLPILFCCHCCSCCEAYVKPKAETDLGVARCCLWMWIVISVLVACGVCVLLVYGSVLLEQAAKQIIHDTEYRTLDYFNDTRANITMLLTNYSADPPTPPSIDLSAFDAVNDNVTYYVHLARNNYLKYFRAAEIVVCCVGSVGVFLMLCMLIFALCRCSGICPIVWSCLYFVFALAFALLAVLFTICIYVMSAGCGEVDLQYSREPGVFQWYLVPWCEKQFDFQALRAQVQSQEQQVSQSACGALLNFCDNDPNYSLENKNHIFMCGNSITDKSQCNSLDDVVDVVLSTYVKPMLTNTLCANQTGMEYLEKCTLIS
;
A
#
# COMPACT_ATOMS: atom_id res chain seq x y z
N MET A 1 23.26 17.19 38.91
CA MET A 1 22.39 17.80 37.89
C MET A 1 22.93 17.71 36.46
N ALA A 2 24.20 18.03 36.18
CA ALA A 2 24.73 17.88 34.82
C ALA A 2 24.56 16.45 34.25
N LYS A 3 24.81 15.41 35.07
CA LYS A 3 24.63 14.00 34.67
C LYS A 3 23.18 13.63 34.34
N THR A 4 22.20 14.12 35.11
CA THR A 4 20.77 13.81 34.88
C THR A 4 20.18 14.61 33.72
N ALA A 5 20.60 15.86 33.52
CA ALA A 5 20.24 16.65 32.35
C ALA A 5 20.86 16.10 31.05
N LEU A 6 22.12 15.67 31.09
CA LEU A 6 22.75 14.91 30.00
C LEU A 6 22.02 13.59 29.74
N LEU A 7 21.56 12.89 30.78
CA LEU A 7 20.89 11.60 30.62
C LEU A 7 19.51 11.75 29.96
N VAL A 8 18.74 12.76 30.36
CA VAL A 8 17.43 13.06 29.77
C VAL A 8 17.58 13.66 28.37
N GLY A 9 18.56 14.55 28.15
CA GLY A 9 18.90 15.06 26.82
C GLY A 9 19.38 13.96 25.87
N ALA A 10 20.21 13.04 26.37
CA ALA A 10 20.62 11.85 25.63
C ALA A 10 19.46 10.89 25.40
N LEU A 11 18.52 10.74 26.34
CA LEU A 11 17.30 9.94 26.15
C LEU A 11 16.39 10.54 25.09
N LEU A 12 16.20 11.87 25.10
CA LEU A 12 15.45 12.59 24.07
C LEU A 12 16.11 12.47 22.69
N ALA A 13 17.43 12.65 22.61
CA ALA A 13 18.19 12.47 21.38
C ALA A 13 18.14 11.01 20.90
N LEU A 14 18.24 10.03 21.81
CA LEU A 14 18.10 8.62 21.51
C LEU A 14 16.69 8.30 20.99
N VAL A 15 15.64 8.82 21.63
CA VAL A 15 14.25 8.64 21.19
C VAL A 15 14.02 9.27 19.81
N MET A 16 14.59 10.45 19.53
CA MET A 16 14.51 11.10 18.22
C MET A 16 15.28 10.31 17.14
N CYS A 17 16.49 9.83 17.45
CA CYS A 17 17.27 8.99 16.54
C CYS A 17 16.60 7.63 16.29
N LEU A 18 15.99 7.03 17.31
CA LEU A 18 15.28 5.75 17.18
C LEU A 18 13.95 5.90 16.44
N ALA A 19 13.24 7.02 16.61
CA ALA A 19 12.05 7.33 15.82
C ALA A 19 12.38 7.42 14.32
N ALA A 20 13.52 8.00 13.96
CA ALA A 20 13.99 8.02 12.57
C ALA A 20 14.28 6.61 12.02
N THR A 21 14.79 5.69 12.84
CA THR A 21 15.01 4.29 12.41
C THR A 21 13.71 3.49 12.27
N ALA A 22 12.67 3.79 13.07
CA ALA A 22 11.37 3.13 12.96
C ALA A 22 10.64 3.48 11.65
N VAL A 23 10.83 4.70 11.13
CA VAL A 23 10.30 5.12 9.82
C VAL A 23 10.97 4.37 8.66
N SER A 24 12.23 3.95 8.82
CA SER A 24 12.97 3.21 7.77
C SER A 24 12.70 1.70 7.73
N ALA A 25 11.98 1.16 8.72
CA ALA A 25 11.74 -0.27 8.83
C ALA A 25 10.38 -0.64 8.24
N GLN A 26 10.30 -0.69 6.91
CA GLN A 26 9.18 -1.34 6.22
C GLN A 26 9.26 -2.83 6.56
N ARG A 27 8.37 -3.32 7.44
CA ARG A 27 8.43 -4.67 8.01
C ARG A 27 7.03 -5.27 8.12
N SER A 28 6.89 -6.54 7.77
CA SER A 28 5.64 -7.28 7.70
C SER A 28 5.24 -7.90 9.06
N LEU A 29 4.10 -8.59 9.12
CA LEU A 29 3.63 -9.29 10.33
C LEU A 29 4.41 -10.59 10.61
N GLU A 30 5.20 -11.05 9.63
CA GLU A 30 6.01 -12.28 9.66
C GLU A 30 5.24 -13.56 10.06
N CYS A 31 3.96 -13.66 9.67
CA CYS A 31 3.14 -14.84 9.98
C CYS A 31 3.67 -16.15 9.36
N GLN A 32 4.56 -16.06 8.38
CA GLN A 32 5.28 -17.20 7.82
C GLN A 32 6.18 -17.92 8.82
N MET A 33 6.53 -17.30 9.96
CA MET A 33 7.27 -17.98 11.04
C MET A 33 6.38 -18.93 11.87
N VAL A 34 5.06 -18.77 11.79
CA VAL A 34 4.08 -19.55 12.58
C VAL A 34 3.38 -20.59 11.70
N TRP A 35 3.04 -20.21 10.48
CA TRP A 35 2.34 -21.09 9.55
C TRP A 35 3.32 -22.03 8.83
N GLN A 36 2.85 -23.22 8.50
CA GLN A 36 3.65 -24.23 7.77
C GLN A 36 3.54 -24.07 6.23
N GLY A 37 2.63 -23.20 5.77
CA GLY A 37 2.41 -22.95 4.35
C GLY A 37 1.09 -22.22 4.07
N PRO A 38 0.76 -22.04 2.78
CA PRO A 38 -0.47 -21.36 2.37
C PRO A 38 -1.72 -22.19 2.70
N SER A 39 -2.65 -21.61 3.44
CA SER A 39 -3.92 -22.22 3.81
C SER A 39 -4.94 -21.16 4.22
N SER A 40 -6.18 -21.30 3.77
CA SER A 40 -7.31 -20.45 4.20
C SER A 40 -7.78 -20.75 5.62
N ASN A 41 -7.30 -21.83 6.22
CA ASN A 41 -7.58 -22.16 7.62
C ASN A 41 -6.51 -21.58 8.57
N ASN A 42 -5.48 -20.90 8.03
CA ASN A 42 -4.49 -20.23 8.86
C ASN A 42 -5.16 -19.16 9.73
N SER A 43 -4.90 -19.21 11.03
CA SER A 43 -5.49 -18.27 11.98
C SER A 43 -4.60 -17.05 12.15
N LEU A 44 -5.14 -15.87 11.82
CA LEU A 44 -4.52 -14.59 12.11
C LEU A 44 -4.34 -14.38 13.63
N LEU A 45 -5.29 -14.86 14.43
CA LEU A 45 -5.23 -14.75 15.88
C LEU A 45 -4.06 -15.57 16.44
N GLU A 46 -3.82 -16.77 15.91
CA GLU A 46 -2.68 -17.62 16.29
C GLU A 46 -1.35 -17.01 15.87
N CYS A 47 -1.27 -16.41 14.68
CA CYS A 47 -0.08 -15.68 14.26
C CYS A 47 0.22 -14.50 15.20
N LEU A 48 -0.77 -13.62 15.42
CA LEU A 48 -0.59 -12.41 16.21
C LEU A 48 -0.34 -12.71 17.69
N GLY A 49 -0.90 -13.81 18.20
CA GLY A 49 -0.73 -14.29 19.57
C GLY A 49 0.53 -15.13 19.82
N ASN A 50 1.29 -15.50 18.79
CA ASN A 50 2.47 -16.35 18.94
C ASN A 50 3.62 -15.61 19.65
N THR A 51 4.06 -16.16 20.79
CA THR A 51 5.08 -15.55 21.64
C THR A 51 6.48 -15.52 21.02
N ASP A 52 6.84 -16.52 20.21
CA ASP A 52 8.15 -16.58 19.56
C ASP A 52 8.27 -15.54 18.45
N ARG A 53 7.19 -15.34 17.68
CA ARG A 53 7.07 -14.24 16.70
C ARG A 53 7.08 -12.87 17.38
N ILE A 54 6.31 -12.69 18.47
CA ILE A 54 6.33 -11.42 19.22
C ILE A 54 7.76 -11.11 19.70
N ARG A 55 8.49 -12.14 20.14
CA ARG A 55 9.87 -11.99 20.62
C ARG A 55 10.87 -11.69 19.50
N SER A 56 10.75 -12.30 18.32
CA SER A 56 11.59 -11.96 17.17
C SER A 56 11.35 -10.53 16.70
N GLN A 57 10.13 -10.04 16.85
CA GLN A 57 9.71 -8.67 16.53
C GLN A 57 9.82 -7.69 17.71
N TRP A 58 10.62 -7.97 18.74
CA TRP A 58 10.79 -7.04 19.88
C TRP A 58 11.10 -5.58 19.51
N PRO A 59 11.83 -5.23 18.42
CA PRO A 59 12.06 -3.83 18.07
C PRO A 59 10.76 -3.09 17.74
N TYR A 60 9.75 -3.82 17.27
CA TYR A 60 8.42 -3.30 16.95
C TYR A 60 7.73 -2.78 18.21
N TYR A 61 7.82 -3.55 19.30
CA TYR A 61 7.14 -3.23 20.55
C TYR A 61 7.86 -2.17 21.38
N LEU A 62 9.09 -1.79 21.02
CA LEU A 62 9.89 -0.81 21.77
C LEU A 62 9.18 0.55 21.86
N TYR A 63 8.69 1.08 20.75
CA TYR A 63 8.04 2.40 20.70
C TYR A 63 6.65 2.40 21.37
N PRO A 64 5.76 1.42 21.11
CA PRO A 64 4.52 1.25 21.88
C PRO A 64 4.76 1.07 23.38
N ALA A 65 5.78 0.29 23.76
CA ALA A 65 6.14 0.10 25.17
C ALA A 65 6.65 1.39 25.80
N PHE A 66 7.45 2.20 25.08
CA PHE A 66 7.89 3.50 25.57
C PHE A 66 6.72 4.47 25.73
N ALA A 67 5.81 4.55 24.75
CA ALA A 67 4.59 5.36 24.86
C ALA A 67 3.72 4.92 26.04
N ALA A 68 3.56 3.60 26.24
CA ALA A 68 2.84 3.03 27.38
C ALA A 68 3.53 3.34 28.72
N LEU A 69 4.86 3.26 28.80
CA LEU A 69 5.63 3.64 29.99
C LEU A 69 5.47 5.12 30.31
N VAL A 70 5.53 6.00 29.31
CA VAL A 70 5.28 7.45 29.47
C VAL A 70 3.86 7.69 29.98
N PHE A 71 2.87 6.98 29.44
CA PHE A 71 1.49 7.06 29.91
C PHE A 71 1.36 6.60 31.37
N ILE A 72 1.92 5.43 31.73
CA ILE A 72 1.93 4.91 33.10
C ILE A 72 2.63 5.89 34.06
N PHE A 73 3.77 6.44 33.66
CA PHE A 73 4.48 7.44 34.45
C PHE A 73 3.67 8.73 34.62
N THR A 74 2.95 9.16 33.59
CA THR A 74 2.09 10.35 33.65
C THR A 74 0.89 10.10 34.58
N VAL A 75 0.26 8.93 34.52
CA VAL A 75 -0.93 8.60 35.31
C VAL A 75 -0.60 8.27 36.76
N ILE A 76 0.51 7.58 37.02
CA ILE A 76 0.85 7.05 38.35
C ILE A 76 2.05 7.79 38.95
N GLY A 77 3.12 7.98 38.17
CA GLY A 77 4.35 8.61 38.63
C GLY A 77 4.18 10.08 39.03
N LEU A 78 3.53 10.89 38.18
CA LEU A 78 3.32 12.31 38.47
C LEU A 78 2.43 12.53 39.71
N PRO A 79 1.27 11.87 39.88
CA PRO A 79 0.48 12.03 41.11
C PRO A 79 1.21 11.57 42.37
N ILE A 80 2.00 10.50 42.31
CA ILE A 80 2.83 10.08 43.45
C ILE A 80 3.88 11.17 43.77
N LEU A 81 4.55 11.73 42.77
CA LEU A 81 5.54 12.81 42.97
C LEU A 81 4.91 14.10 43.52
N PHE A 82 3.68 14.45 43.10
CA PHE A 82 2.99 15.66 43.57
C PHE A 82 2.29 15.48 44.93
N CYS A 83 1.73 14.30 45.22
CA CYS A 83 0.99 14.01 46.46
C CYS A 83 1.90 13.53 47.60
N CYS A 84 2.98 12.79 47.30
CA CYS A 84 3.98 12.45 48.31
C CYS A 84 4.95 13.62 48.49
N HIS A 85 4.60 14.55 49.39
CA HIS A 85 5.53 15.56 49.96
C HIS A 85 6.76 14.92 50.67
N CYS A 86 6.89 13.59 50.65
CA CYS A 86 7.78 12.78 51.47
C CYS A 86 9.12 12.40 50.83
N CYS A 87 9.41 12.79 49.57
CA CYS A 87 10.73 12.57 49.00
C CYS A 87 11.69 13.70 49.42
N SER A 88 12.36 13.49 50.57
CA SER A 88 13.52 14.23 51.06
C SER A 88 14.67 14.39 50.04
N CYS A 89 14.63 13.65 48.92
CA CYS A 89 15.59 13.74 47.83
C CYS A 89 15.49 15.04 46.99
N CYS A 90 14.42 15.84 47.11
CA CYS A 90 14.24 17.07 46.32
C CYS A 90 14.11 18.36 47.17
N GLU A 91 14.10 18.29 48.50
CA GLU A 91 13.95 19.46 49.37
C GLU A 91 15.05 20.51 49.16
N ALA A 92 16.30 20.07 48.95
CA ALA A 92 17.44 20.98 48.73
C ALA A 92 17.32 21.83 47.44
N TYR A 93 16.48 21.42 46.49
CA TYR A 93 16.34 22.09 45.18
C TYR A 93 14.98 22.79 45.02
N VAL A 94 13.93 22.27 45.67
CA VAL A 94 12.59 22.88 45.69
C VAL A 94 12.53 24.02 46.72
N LYS A 95 13.31 23.93 47.80
CA LYS A 95 13.48 24.97 48.83
C LYS A 95 14.97 25.09 49.21
N PRO A 96 15.83 25.65 48.32
CA PRO A 96 17.24 25.84 48.63
C PRO A 96 17.40 26.74 49.87
N LYS A 97 18.12 26.24 50.88
CA LYS A 97 18.38 26.97 52.14
C LYS A 97 19.62 27.87 52.08
N ALA A 98 20.47 27.72 51.06
CA ALA A 98 21.71 28.49 50.87
C ALA A 98 21.68 29.33 49.58
N GLU A 99 22.22 30.56 49.62
CA GLU A 99 22.19 31.51 48.50
C GLU A 99 22.99 31.05 47.26
N THR A 100 24.08 30.30 47.46
CA THR A 100 24.91 29.74 46.37
C THR A 100 24.17 28.68 45.56
N ASP A 101 23.30 27.91 46.21
CA ASP A 101 22.51 26.86 45.56
C ASP A 101 21.32 27.42 44.78
N LEU A 102 20.88 28.63 45.14
CA LEU A 102 19.79 29.38 44.50
C LEU A 102 20.14 29.82 43.08
N GLY A 103 21.40 30.21 42.83
CA GLY A 103 21.89 30.59 41.49
C GLY A 103 21.95 29.39 40.53
N VAL A 104 22.46 28.24 41.01
CA VAL A 104 22.56 27.00 40.22
C VAL A 104 21.17 26.44 39.91
N ALA A 105 20.25 26.43 40.90
CA ALA A 105 18.88 25.98 40.70
C ALA A 105 18.14 26.84 39.66
N ARG A 106 18.31 28.16 39.67
CA ARG A 106 17.73 29.07 38.67
C ARG A 106 18.28 28.82 37.27
N CYS A 107 19.59 28.62 37.14
CA CYS A 107 20.23 28.32 35.84
C CYS A 107 19.71 27.00 35.24
N CYS A 108 19.63 25.94 36.06
CA CYS A 108 19.08 24.66 35.62
C CYS A 108 17.60 24.75 35.24
N LEU A 109 16.79 25.49 36.00
CA LEU A 109 15.37 25.67 35.70
C LEU A 109 15.15 26.42 34.38
N TRP A 110 15.94 27.47 34.12
CA TRP A 110 15.93 28.20 32.84
C TRP A 110 16.34 27.31 31.65
N MET A 111 17.37 26.48 31.83
CA MET A 111 17.78 25.52 30.80
C MET A 111 16.63 24.56 30.44
N TRP A 112 15.92 24.03 31.43
CA TRP A 112 14.79 23.13 31.20
C TRP A 112 13.61 23.81 30.51
N ILE A 113 13.26 25.03 30.91
CA ILE A 113 12.19 25.80 30.26
C ILE A 113 12.51 26.00 28.77
N VAL A 114 13.75 26.39 28.44
CA VAL A 114 14.17 26.61 27.05
C VAL A 114 14.11 25.31 26.25
N ILE A 115 14.63 24.19 26.79
CA ILE A 115 14.57 22.89 26.14
C ILE A 115 13.12 22.46 25.88
N SER A 116 12.23 22.60 26.88
CA SER A 116 10.82 22.23 26.75
C SER A 116 10.10 23.04 25.68
N VAL A 117 10.36 24.35 25.59
CA VAL A 117 9.79 25.21 24.54
C VAL A 117 10.30 24.79 23.16
N LEU A 118 11.61 24.55 23.00
CA LEU A 118 12.18 24.11 21.72
C LEU A 118 11.63 22.76 21.28
N VAL A 119 11.50 21.80 22.20
CA VAL A 119 10.91 20.48 21.92
C VAL A 119 9.44 20.61 21.53
N ALA A 120 8.67 21.45 22.23
CA ALA A 120 7.25 21.67 21.90
C ALA A 120 7.08 22.27 20.51
N CYS A 121 7.91 23.26 20.14
CA CYS A 121 7.93 23.81 18.79
C CYS A 121 8.30 22.75 17.75
N GLY A 122 9.33 21.92 18.02
CA GLY A 122 9.73 20.83 17.13
C GLY A 122 8.61 19.81 16.91
N VAL A 123 7.95 19.37 17.99
CA VAL A 123 6.82 18.43 17.92
C VAL A 123 5.65 19.04 17.15
N CYS A 124 5.35 20.34 17.34
CA CYS A 124 4.30 21.02 16.59
C CYS A 124 4.58 20.99 15.08
N VAL A 125 5.81 21.27 14.66
CA VAL A 125 6.22 21.21 13.24
C VAL A 125 6.07 19.79 12.69
N LEU A 126 6.53 18.77 13.44
CA LEU A 126 6.41 17.38 13.03
C LEU A 126 4.95 16.93 12.89
N LEU A 127 4.08 17.36 13.80
CA LEU A 127 2.64 17.08 13.76
C LEU A 127 1.97 17.68 12.52
N VAL A 128 2.23 18.96 12.24
CA VAL A 128 1.69 19.65 11.05
C VAL A 128 2.19 18.97 9.78
N TYR A 129 3.51 18.77 9.67
CA TYR A 129 4.12 18.12 8.51
C TYR A 129 3.56 16.71 8.28
N GLY A 130 3.42 15.91 9.35
CA GLY A 130 2.83 14.57 9.28
C GLY A 130 1.37 14.58 8.81
N SER A 131 0.56 15.56 9.25
CA SER A 131 -0.84 15.66 8.82
C SER A 131 -0.99 16.01 7.34
N VAL A 132 -0.13 16.90 6.82
CA VAL A 132 -0.11 17.27 5.40
C VAL A 132 0.32 16.08 4.53
N LEU A 133 1.37 15.36 4.96
CA LEU A 133 1.81 14.12 4.29
C LEU A 133 0.70 13.08 4.23
N LEU A 134 -0.04 12.89 5.34
CA LEU A 134 -1.14 11.93 5.40
C LEU A 134 -2.26 12.29 4.42
N GLU A 135 -2.64 13.57 4.32
CA GLU A 135 -3.64 14.02 3.36
C GLU A 135 -3.18 13.80 1.91
N GLN A 136 -1.92 14.13 1.60
CA GLN A 136 -1.35 13.93 0.26
C GLN A 136 -1.32 12.46 -0.12
N ALA A 137 -0.84 11.59 0.78
CA ALA A 137 -0.81 10.15 0.56
C ALA A 137 -2.22 9.58 0.36
N ALA A 138 -3.20 10.00 1.18
CA ALA A 138 -4.58 9.55 1.05
C ALA A 138 -5.20 9.95 -0.31
N LYS A 139 -4.96 11.19 -0.77
CA LYS A 139 -5.41 11.65 -2.09
C LYS A 139 -4.75 10.85 -3.21
N GLN A 140 -3.44 10.60 -3.10
CA GLN A 140 -2.70 9.85 -4.11
C GLN A 140 -3.19 8.42 -4.22
N ILE A 141 -3.42 7.72 -3.09
CA ILE A 141 -3.96 6.35 -3.09
C ILE A 141 -5.33 6.30 -3.78
N ILE A 142 -6.22 7.24 -3.48
CA ILE A 142 -7.55 7.33 -4.12
C ILE A 142 -7.39 7.55 -5.63
N HIS A 143 -6.51 8.46 -6.03
CA HIS A 143 -6.25 8.74 -7.44
C HIS A 143 -5.66 7.52 -8.17
N ASP A 144 -4.62 6.90 -7.63
CA ASP A 144 -4.00 5.72 -8.24
C ASP A 144 -4.98 4.54 -8.32
N THR A 145 -5.86 4.38 -7.34
CA THR A 145 -6.92 3.36 -7.37
C THR A 145 -7.92 3.61 -8.49
N GLU A 146 -8.39 4.86 -8.63
CA GLU A 146 -9.40 5.25 -9.63
C GLU A 146 -8.85 5.20 -11.07
N TYR A 147 -7.65 5.71 -11.29
CA TYR A 147 -7.11 5.90 -12.65
C TYR A 147 -6.15 4.80 -13.11
N ARG A 148 -5.56 4.01 -12.21
CA ARG A 148 -4.68 2.90 -12.62
C ARG A 148 -5.32 1.55 -12.37
N THR A 149 -5.81 1.32 -11.16
CA THR A 149 -6.33 -0.01 -10.79
C THR A 149 -7.64 -0.32 -11.50
N LEU A 150 -8.63 0.58 -11.43
CA LEU A 150 -9.91 0.37 -12.11
C LEU A 150 -9.76 0.32 -13.63
N ASP A 151 -8.91 1.20 -14.18
CA ASP A 151 -8.64 1.25 -15.62
C ASP A 151 -8.03 -0.06 -16.12
N TYR A 152 -7.05 -0.60 -15.39
CA TYR A 152 -6.47 -1.91 -15.69
C TYR A 152 -7.53 -3.04 -15.69
N PHE A 153 -8.44 -3.06 -14.72
CA PHE A 153 -9.50 -4.08 -14.68
C PHE A 153 -10.49 -3.94 -15.84
N ASN A 154 -10.86 -2.71 -16.18
CA ASN A 154 -11.77 -2.42 -17.30
C ASN A 154 -11.11 -2.75 -18.65
N ASP A 155 -9.86 -2.36 -18.85
CA ASP A 155 -9.08 -2.65 -20.06
C ASP A 155 -8.84 -4.15 -20.22
N THR A 156 -8.49 -4.85 -19.14
CA THR A 156 -8.30 -6.31 -19.17
C THR A 156 -9.60 -7.00 -19.59
N ARG A 157 -10.74 -6.59 -19.03
CA ARG A 157 -12.05 -7.12 -19.42
C ARG A 157 -12.37 -6.82 -20.89
N ALA A 158 -12.15 -5.58 -21.33
CA ALA A 158 -12.41 -5.17 -22.71
C ALA A 158 -11.56 -5.99 -23.69
N ASN A 159 -10.27 -6.19 -23.37
CA ASN A 159 -9.35 -7.01 -24.17
C ASN A 159 -9.79 -8.47 -24.22
N ILE A 160 -10.16 -9.09 -23.09
CA ILE A 160 -10.68 -10.47 -23.07
C ILE A 160 -11.94 -10.59 -23.92
N THR A 161 -12.87 -9.63 -23.78
CA THR A 161 -14.12 -9.62 -24.55
C THR A 161 -13.84 -9.49 -26.04
N MET A 162 -12.95 -8.57 -26.42
CA MET A 162 -12.58 -8.32 -27.81
C MET A 162 -11.90 -9.53 -28.44
N LEU A 163 -10.96 -10.17 -27.74
CA LEU A 163 -10.17 -11.30 -28.27
C LEU A 163 -11.00 -12.59 -28.39
N LEU A 164 -11.98 -12.79 -27.51
CA LEU A 164 -12.78 -14.03 -27.47
C LEU A 164 -14.14 -13.89 -28.15
N THR A 165 -14.49 -12.71 -28.67
CA THR A 165 -15.70 -12.53 -29.46
C THR A 165 -15.56 -13.28 -30.78
N ASN A 166 -16.54 -14.12 -31.11
CA ASN A 166 -16.54 -14.83 -32.37
C ASN A 166 -17.09 -13.93 -33.49
N TYR A 167 -16.20 -13.28 -34.23
CA TYR A 167 -16.52 -12.44 -35.38
C TYR A 167 -16.88 -13.23 -36.65
N SER A 168 -16.74 -14.56 -36.64
CA SER A 168 -17.13 -15.40 -37.79
C SER A 168 -18.64 -15.70 -37.85
N ALA A 169 -19.39 -15.38 -36.79
CA ALA A 169 -20.85 -15.42 -36.77
C ALA A 169 -21.45 -14.05 -37.14
N ASP A 170 -22.59 -14.04 -37.82
CA ASP A 170 -23.35 -12.81 -38.14
C ASP A 170 -24.74 -12.87 -37.46
N PRO A 171 -25.02 -12.03 -36.45
CA PRO A 171 -24.11 -11.04 -35.83
C PRO A 171 -23.00 -11.70 -34.97
N PRO A 172 -21.89 -11.00 -34.70
CA PRO A 172 -20.81 -11.50 -33.85
C PRO A 172 -21.35 -11.95 -32.49
N THR A 173 -20.99 -13.17 -32.08
CA THR A 173 -21.45 -13.71 -30.79
C THR A 173 -20.43 -13.44 -29.70
N PRO A 174 -20.81 -12.80 -28.58
CA PRO A 174 -19.91 -12.52 -27.47
C PRO A 174 -19.44 -13.81 -26.78
N PRO A 175 -18.30 -13.77 -26.07
CA PRO A 175 -17.80 -14.93 -25.33
C PRO A 175 -18.81 -15.36 -24.25
N SER A 176 -19.01 -16.67 -24.07
CA SER A 176 -19.92 -17.20 -23.03
C SER A 176 -19.28 -17.27 -21.63
N ILE A 177 -18.19 -16.52 -21.42
CA ILE A 177 -17.47 -16.46 -20.13
C ILE A 177 -18.22 -15.53 -19.20
N ASP A 178 -18.38 -15.98 -17.96
CA ASP A 178 -18.89 -15.13 -16.90
C ASP A 178 -17.82 -14.11 -16.46
N LEU A 179 -17.95 -12.88 -16.95
CA LEU A 179 -17.13 -11.73 -16.57
C LEU A 179 -17.75 -10.91 -15.43
N SER A 180 -18.84 -11.37 -14.81
CA SER A 180 -19.55 -10.63 -13.74
C SER A 180 -18.69 -10.37 -12.51
N ALA A 181 -17.64 -11.18 -12.29
CA ALA A 181 -16.67 -10.94 -11.23
C ALA A 181 -15.90 -9.61 -11.43
N PHE A 182 -15.57 -9.26 -12.68
CA PHE A 182 -14.94 -7.96 -12.99
C PHE A 182 -15.90 -6.81 -12.72
N ASP A 183 -17.18 -6.95 -13.06
CA ASP A 183 -18.23 -5.97 -12.74
C ASP A 183 -18.38 -5.79 -11.23
N ALA A 184 -18.50 -6.89 -10.48
CA ALA A 184 -18.65 -6.85 -9.03
C ALA A 184 -17.44 -6.22 -8.33
N VAL A 185 -16.23 -6.46 -8.82
CA VAL A 185 -15.01 -5.83 -8.29
C VAL A 185 -15.00 -4.34 -8.65
N ASN A 186 -15.26 -3.98 -9.90
CA ASN A 186 -15.27 -2.60 -10.36
C ASN A 186 -16.32 -1.76 -9.62
N ASP A 187 -17.55 -2.28 -9.46
CA ASP A 187 -18.64 -1.62 -8.76
C ASP A 187 -18.32 -1.44 -7.27
N ASN A 188 -17.79 -2.47 -6.61
CA ASN A 188 -17.42 -2.39 -5.20
C ASN A 188 -16.27 -1.39 -4.99
N VAL A 189 -15.21 -1.48 -5.79
CA VAL A 189 -14.06 -0.58 -5.66
C VAL A 189 -14.48 0.86 -5.96
N THR A 190 -15.27 1.09 -7.02
CA THR A 190 -15.82 2.41 -7.35
C THR A 190 -16.68 2.97 -6.21
N TYR A 191 -17.55 2.15 -5.61
CA TYR A 191 -18.35 2.53 -4.45
C TYR A 191 -17.46 2.96 -3.27
N TYR A 192 -16.46 2.17 -2.91
CA TYR A 192 -15.56 2.50 -1.79
C TYR A 192 -14.67 3.72 -2.09
N VAL A 193 -14.20 3.88 -3.32
CA VAL A 193 -13.44 5.05 -3.77
C VAL A 193 -14.30 6.31 -3.64
N HIS A 194 -15.55 6.28 -4.12
CA HIS A 194 -16.46 7.41 -3.97
C HIS A 194 -16.83 7.68 -2.50
N LEU A 195 -17.02 6.64 -1.69
CA LEU A 195 -17.26 6.77 -0.26
C LEU A 195 -16.05 7.44 0.44
N ALA A 196 -14.83 6.98 0.14
CA ALA A 196 -13.59 7.55 0.65
C ALA A 196 -13.42 9.02 0.23
N ARG A 197 -13.66 9.32 -1.05
CA ARG A 197 -13.54 10.67 -1.60
C ARG A 197 -14.55 11.65 -1.00
N ASN A 198 -15.83 11.24 -0.93
CA ASN A 198 -16.92 12.14 -0.56
C ASN A 198 -17.06 12.32 0.95
N ASN A 199 -16.77 11.26 1.72
CA ASN A 199 -16.96 11.25 3.17
C ASN A 199 -15.63 11.31 3.93
N TYR A 200 -14.58 10.59 3.51
CA TYR A 200 -13.35 10.48 4.29
C TYR A 200 -12.33 11.60 4.03
N LEU A 201 -12.17 12.09 2.80
CA LEU A 201 -11.26 13.20 2.50
C LEU A 201 -11.59 14.49 3.27
N LYS A 202 -12.87 14.71 3.59
CA LYS A 202 -13.29 15.83 4.45
C LYS A 202 -12.72 15.70 5.87
N TYR A 203 -12.62 14.49 6.40
CA TYR A 203 -12.06 14.25 7.73
C TYR A 203 -10.54 14.41 7.76
N PHE A 204 -9.81 14.12 6.68
CA PHE A 204 -8.37 14.38 6.62
C PHE A 204 -8.05 15.87 6.70
N ARG A 205 -8.82 16.71 6.00
CA ARG A 205 -8.69 18.17 6.11
C ARG A 205 -9.11 18.71 7.49
N ALA A 206 -10.13 18.12 8.11
CA ALA A 206 -10.49 18.44 9.48
C ALA A 206 -9.39 18.01 10.48
N ALA A 207 -8.73 16.88 10.23
CA ALA A 207 -7.64 16.38 11.05
C ALA A 207 -6.44 17.33 11.01
N GLU A 208 -6.08 17.90 9.86
CA GLU A 208 -5.03 18.93 9.76
C GLU A 208 -5.32 20.14 10.67
N ILE A 209 -6.56 20.64 10.65
CA ILE A 209 -6.98 21.77 11.50
C ILE A 209 -6.87 21.38 12.98
N VAL A 210 -7.38 20.21 13.35
CA VAL A 210 -7.33 19.71 14.73
C VAL A 210 -5.89 19.55 15.20
N VAL A 211 -5.01 19.00 14.37
CA VAL A 211 -3.59 18.80 14.69
C VAL A 211 -2.87 20.14 14.86
N CYS A 212 -3.17 21.14 14.02
CA CYS A 212 -2.67 22.51 14.19
C CYS A 212 -3.12 23.11 15.53
N CYS A 213 -4.40 22.98 15.88
CA CYS A 213 -4.93 23.48 17.16
C CYS A 213 -4.29 22.78 18.36
N VAL A 214 -4.23 21.46 18.33
CA VAL A 214 -3.68 20.62 19.40
C VAL A 214 -2.17 20.89 19.59
N GLY A 215 -1.40 20.97 18.50
CA GLY A 215 0.01 21.33 18.55
C GLY A 215 0.25 22.74 19.11
N SER A 216 -0.56 23.71 18.67
CA SER A 216 -0.47 25.10 19.14
C SER A 216 -0.78 25.24 20.63
N VAL A 217 -1.75 24.47 21.16
CA VAL A 217 -2.05 24.43 22.60
C VAL A 217 -0.85 23.94 23.39
N GLY A 218 -0.15 22.90 22.91
CA GLY A 218 1.09 22.42 23.54
C GLY A 218 2.17 23.50 23.63
N VAL A 219 2.40 24.23 22.53
CA VAL A 219 3.36 25.34 22.48
C VAL A 219 2.94 26.48 23.41
N PHE A 220 1.66 26.86 23.40
CA PHE A 220 1.10 27.90 24.27
C PHE A 220 1.29 27.56 25.75
N LEU A 221 0.99 26.32 26.14
CA LEU A 221 1.16 25.84 27.53
C LEU A 221 2.63 25.96 27.99
N MET A 222 3.57 25.66 27.10
CA MET A 222 5.01 25.74 27.37
C MET A 222 5.53 27.18 27.40
N LEU A 223 5.04 28.07 26.53
CA LEU A 223 5.38 29.48 26.52
C LEU A 223 4.91 30.21 27.79
N CYS A 224 3.74 29.84 28.32
CA CYS A 224 3.27 30.40 29.59
C CYS A 224 4.20 30.10 30.76
N MET A 225 4.92 28.95 30.76
CA MET A 225 5.94 28.68 31.78
C MET A 225 7.08 29.70 31.74
N LEU A 226 7.46 30.14 30.55
CA LEU A 226 8.48 31.17 30.35
C LEU A 226 7.99 32.53 30.85
N ILE A 227 6.71 32.88 30.61
CA ILE A 227 6.09 34.11 31.14
C ILE A 227 6.06 34.08 32.68
N PHE A 228 5.64 32.96 33.29
CA PHE A 228 5.63 32.85 34.75
C PHE A 228 7.04 32.93 35.36
N ALA A 229 8.05 32.38 34.68
CA ALA A 229 9.45 32.49 35.09
C ALA A 229 9.99 33.93 34.97
N LEU A 230 9.61 34.68 33.92
CA LEU A 230 10.00 36.08 33.73
C LEU A 230 9.30 37.02 34.72
N CYS A 231 8.00 36.89 34.88
CA CYS A 231 7.18 37.73 35.75
C CYS A 231 7.33 37.39 37.24
N ARG A 232 8.10 36.35 37.58
CA ARG A 232 8.30 35.85 38.95
C ARG A 232 6.96 35.63 39.69
N CYS A 233 5.96 35.11 38.98
CA CYS A 233 4.64 34.87 39.56
C CYS A 233 4.72 33.72 40.58
N SER A 234 4.80 34.05 41.87
CA SER A 234 4.74 33.09 42.97
C SER A 234 3.36 33.13 43.64
N GLY A 235 2.71 31.99 43.82
CA GLY A 235 1.39 31.91 44.47
C GLY A 235 0.51 30.80 43.92
N ILE A 236 -0.78 31.09 43.75
CA ILE A 236 -1.80 30.12 43.32
C ILE A 236 -1.74 29.86 41.79
N CYS A 237 -1.31 30.84 40.99
CA CYS A 237 -1.30 30.73 39.53
C CYS A 237 -0.45 29.56 38.97
N PRO A 238 0.79 29.31 39.44
CA PRO A 238 1.58 28.16 38.99
C PRO A 238 0.96 26.81 39.34
N ILE A 239 0.23 26.73 40.47
CA ILE A 239 -0.44 25.51 40.93
C ILE A 239 -1.62 25.18 40.00
N VAL A 240 -2.47 26.17 39.72
CA VAL A 240 -3.59 26.01 38.76
C VAL A 240 -3.08 25.65 37.36
N TRP A 241 -1.98 26.28 36.92
CA TRP A 241 -1.36 25.95 35.64
C TRP A 241 -0.80 24.53 35.60
N SER A 242 -0.25 24.04 36.70
CA SER A 242 0.25 22.67 36.82
C SER A 242 -0.88 21.64 36.72
N CYS A 243 -2.05 21.93 37.29
CA CYS A 243 -3.25 21.10 37.12
C CYS A 243 -3.73 21.05 35.66
N LEU A 244 -3.76 22.21 34.98
CA LEU A 244 -4.10 22.26 33.55
C LEU A 244 -3.09 21.47 32.71
N TYR A 245 -1.80 21.67 32.97
CA TYR A 245 -0.73 20.94 32.29
C TYR A 245 -0.86 19.42 32.46
N PHE A 246 -1.22 18.95 33.67
CA PHE A 246 -1.43 17.54 33.94
C PHE A 246 -2.58 16.93 33.11
N VAL A 247 -3.71 17.63 33.01
CA VAL A 247 -4.87 17.16 32.21
C VAL A 247 -4.49 17.05 30.73
N PHE A 248 -3.82 18.06 30.18
CA PHE A 248 -3.37 18.03 28.79
C PHE A 248 -2.30 16.96 28.57
N ALA A 249 -1.34 16.79 29.49
CA ALA A 249 -0.33 15.75 29.41
C ALA A 249 -0.95 14.35 29.36
N LEU A 250 -2.01 14.09 30.11
CA LEU A 250 -2.74 12.81 30.06
C LEU A 250 -3.39 12.59 28.70
N ALA A 251 -4.05 13.62 28.15
CA ALA A 251 -4.65 13.56 26.81
C ALA A 251 -3.59 13.30 25.72
N PHE A 252 -2.46 14.02 25.75
CA PHE A 252 -1.36 13.81 24.81
C PHE A 252 -0.71 12.45 24.94
N ALA A 253 -0.51 11.95 26.16
CA ALA A 253 0.04 10.62 26.41
C ALA A 253 -0.89 9.51 25.87
N LEU A 254 -2.21 9.67 26.04
CA LEU A 254 -3.19 8.75 25.46
C LEU A 254 -3.17 8.77 23.93
N LEU A 255 -3.13 9.96 23.32
CA LEU A 255 -3.03 10.11 21.87
C LEU A 255 -1.74 9.49 21.32
N ALA A 256 -0.61 9.63 22.04
CA ALA A 256 0.66 9.00 21.65
C ALA A 256 0.54 7.47 21.59
N VAL A 257 -0.13 6.84 22.56
CA VAL A 257 -0.39 5.39 22.54
C VAL A 257 -1.24 5.00 21.33
N LEU A 258 -2.34 5.73 21.08
CA LEU A 258 -3.22 5.45 19.95
C LEU A 258 -2.51 5.60 18.60
N PHE A 259 -1.78 6.70 18.38
CA PHE A 259 -1.05 6.90 17.13
C PHE A 259 0.06 5.88 16.93
N THR A 260 0.70 5.44 18.01
CA THR A 260 1.71 4.38 17.92
C THR A 260 1.12 3.04 17.47
N ILE A 261 -0.09 2.70 17.92
CA ILE A 261 -0.82 1.52 17.43
C ILE A 261 -1.22 1.71 15.96
N CYS A 262 -1.67 2.90 15.56
CA CYS A 262 -1.98 3.16 14.16
C CYS A 262 -0.73 3.04 13.26
N ILE A 263 0.40 3.61 13.69
CA ILE A 263 1.68 3.50 12.98
C ILE A 263 2.08 2.03 12.87
N TYR A 264 1.91 1.24 13.94
CA TYR A 264 2.09 -0.22 13.90
C TYR A 264 1.26 -0.79 12.75
N VAL A 265 -0.05 -0.62 12.75
CA VAL A 265 -0.90 -1.31 11.77
C VAL A 265 -0.55 -0.90 10.33
N MET A 266 -0.25 0.39 10.12
CA MET A 266 0.13 0.90 8.80
C MET A 266 1.49 0.38 8.32
N SER A 267 2.51 0.33 9.18
CA SER A 267 3.84 -0.17 8.81
C SER A 267 3.80 -1.67 8.49
N ALA A 268 3.09 -2.45 9.31
CA ALA A 268 2.86 -3.88 9.06
C ALA A 268 2.14 -4.09 7.73
N GLY A 269 1.06 -3.33 7.48
CA GLY A 269 0.32 -3.40 6.22
C GLY A 269 1.19 -3.08 5.01
N CYS A 270 2.02 -2.03 5.06
CA CYS A 270 2.93 -1.71 3.95
C CYS A 270 3.97 -2.81 3.70
N GLY A 271 4.47 -3.46 4.76
CA GLY A 271 5.36 -4.61 4.63
C GLY A 271 4.67 -5.82 3.98
N GLU A 272 3.42 -6.09 4.32
CA GLU A 272 2.64 -7.18 3.69
C GLU A 272 2.35 -6.92 2.21
N VAL A 273 2.09 -5.67 1.82
CA VAL A 273 1.88 -5.30 0.41
C VAL A 273 3.16 -5.53 -0.40
N ASP A 274 4.32 -5.19 0.15
CA ASP A 274 5.62 -5.37 -0.53
C ASP A 274 5.97 -6.86 -0.71
N LEU A 275 5.68 -7.68 0.31
CA LEU A 275 5.80 -9.14 0.20
C LEU A 275 4.86 -9.71 -0.87
N GLN A 276 3.64 -9.19 -0.98
CA GLN A 276 2.70 -9.61 -2.02
C GLN A 276 3.22 -9.26 -3.42
N TYR A 277 3.79 -8.06 -3.60
CA TYR A 277 4.38 -7.64 -4.86
C TYR A 277 5.55 -8.54 -5.27
N SER A 278 6.41 -8.90 -4.31
CA SER A 278 7.56 -9.79 -4.51
C SER A 278 7.19 -11.28 -4.55
N ARG A 279 5.91 -11.63 -4.37
CA ARG A 279 5.38 -13.00 -4.23
C ARG A 279 6.08 -13.81 -3.13
N GLU A 280 6.50 -13.12 -2.07
CA GLU A 280 7.15 -13.70 -0.91
C GLU A 280 6.11 -14.17 0.12
N PRO A 281 6.49 -15.10 1.02
CA PRO A 281 5.57 -15.61 2.04
C PRO A 281 5.18 -14.51 3.03
N GLY A 282 3.89 -14.17 3.05
CA GLY A 282 3.27 -13.19 3.94
C GLY A 282 1.78 -13.49 4.17
N VAL A 283 1.10 -12.65 4.93
CA VAL A 283 -0.32 -12.80 5.27
C VAL A 283 -1.19 -12.80 4.01
N PHE A 284 -0.91 -11.91 3.06
CA PHE A 284 -1.69 -11.87 1.83
C PHE A 284 -1.49 -13.14 1.00
N GLN A 285 -0.25 -13.59 0.82
CA GLN A 285 0.05 -14.76 0.00
C GLN A 285 -0.39 -16.08 0.65
N TRP A 286 -0.22 -16.25 1.96
CA TRP A 286 -0.44 -17.53 2.65
C TRP A 286 -1.82 -17.68 3.29
N TYR A 287 -2.57 -16.59 3.46
CA TYR A 287 -3.93 -16.63 4.01
C TYR A 287 -4.97 -16.05 3.06
N LEU A 288 -4.75 -14.82 2.56
CA LEU A 288 -5.75 -14.13 1.75
C LEU A 288 -5.95 -14.78 0.38
N VAL A 289 -4.87 -15.14 -0.34
CA VAL A 289 -4.98 -15.79 -1.65
C VAL A 289 -5.74 -17.14 -1.57
N PRO A 290 -5.39 -18.09 -0.69
CA PRO A 290 -6.16 -19.33 -0.54
C PRO A 290 -7.62 -19.12 -0.07
N TRP A 291 -7.90 -18.02 0.63
CA TRP A 291 -9.27 -17.67 1.02
C TRP A 291 -10.07 -17.15 -0.18
N CYS A 292 -9.45 -16.27 -0.98
CA CYS A 292 -10.03 -15.79 -2.23
C CYS A 292 -10.30 -16.93 -3.21
N GLU A 293 -9.38 -17.90 -3.35
CA GLU A 293 -9.56 -19.09 -4.18
C GLU A 293 -10.75 -19.96 -3.75
N LYS A 294 -11.08 -20.01 -2.44
CA LYS A 294 -12.29 -20.68 -1.95
C LYS A 294 -13.57 -19.92 -2.29
N GLN A 295 -13.50 -18.60 -2.37
CA GLN A 295 -14.67 -17.76 -2.60
C GLN A 295 -14.95 -17.51 -4.08
N PHE A 296 -13.89 -17.48 -4.89
CA PHE A 296 -13.94 -17.33 -6.34
C PHE A 296 -12.96 -18.31 -6.98
N ASP A 297 -13.49 -19.20 -7.84
CA ASP A 297 -12.69 -20.19 -8.55
C ASP A 297 -12.02 -19.56 -9.78
N PHE A 298 -10.91 -18.87 -9.53
CA PHE A 298 -10.07 -18.31 -10.59
C PHE A 298 -9.49 -19.40 -11.50
N GLN A 299 -9.38 -20.65 -11.05
CA GLN A 299 -8.91 -21.75 -11.88
C GLN A 299 -9.99 -22.17 -12.88
N ALA A 300 -11.24 -22.27 -12.45
CA ALA A 300 -12.37 -22.52 -13.35
C ALA A 300 -12.52 -21.39 -14.38
N LEU A 301 -12.39 -20.12 -13.96
CA LEU A 301 -12.41 -19.00 -14.90
C LEU A 301 -11.26 -19.10 -15.90
N ARG A 302 -10.04 -19.39 -15.45
CA ARG A 302 -8.88 -19.58 -16.34
C ARG A 302 -9.09 -20.74 -17.32
N ALA A 303 -9.66 -21.86 -16.86
CA ALA A 303 -9.98 -23.00 -17.72
C ALA A 303 -11.07 -22.65 -18.75
N GLN A 304 -12.08 -21.87 -18.36
CA GLN A 304 -13.09 -21.36 -19.29
C GLN A 304 -12.48 -20.45 -20.34
N VAL A 305 -11.62 -19.49 -19.94
CA VAL A 305 -10.88 -18.62 -20.86
C VAL A 305 -10.05 -19.44 -21.84
N GLN A 306 -9.26 -20.40 -21.34
CA GLN A 306 -8.40 -21.23 -22.19
C GLN A 306 -9.21 -22.10 -23.15
N SER A 307 -10.36 -22.65 -22.71
CA SER A 307 -11.22 -23.44 -23.59
C SER A 307 -11.89 -22.61 -24.68
N GLN A 308 -12.28 -21.37 -24.39
CA GLN A 308 -12.85 -20.47 -25.40
C GLN A 308 -11.79 -19.92 -26.35
N GLU A 309 -10.60 -19.60 -25.85
CA GLU A 309 -9.47 -19.25 -26.70
C GLU A 309 -9.18 -20.37 -27.70
N GLN A 310 -9.18 -21.62 -27.25
CA GLN A 310 -9.02 -22.78 -28.11
C GLN A 310 -10.16 -22.90 -29.14
N GLN A 311 -11.41 -22.67 -28.76
CA GLN A 311 -12.54 -22.70 -29.70
C GLN A 311 -12.45 -21.61 -30.76
N VAL A 312 -12.14 -20.38 -30.36
CA VAL A 312 -12.02 -19.23 -31.26
C VAL A 312 -10.82 -19.42 -32.21
N SER A 313 -9.68 -19.88 -31.70
CA SER A 313 -8.50 -20.17 -32.52
C SER A 313 -8.74 -21.28 -33.54
N GLN A 314 -9.36 -22.39 -33.13
CA GLN A 314 -9.77 -23.45 -34.06
C GLN A 314 -10.81 -22.97 -35.08
N SER A 315 -11.75 -22.10 -34.68
CA SER A 315 -12.73 -21.52 -35.60
C SER A 315 -12.05 -20.61 -36.64
N ALA A 316 -11.10 -19.78 -36.21
CA ALA A 316 -10.32 -18.90 -37.10
C ALA A 316 -9.47 -19.70 -38.10
N CYS A 317 -8.75 -20.74 -37.64
CA CYS A 317 -8.00 -21.61 -38.55
C CYS A 317 -8.91 -22.46 -39.44
N GLY A 318 -10.07 -22.90 -38.95
CA GLY A 318 -11.09 -23.55 -39.78
C GLY A 318 -11.62 -22.63 -40.88
N ALA A 319 -11.82 -21.34 -40.58
CA ALA A 319 -12.19 -20.35 -41.58
C ALA A 319 -11.07 -20.12 -42.61
N LEU A 320 -9.80 -20.05 -42.16
CA LEU A 320 -8.64 -19.91 -43.04
C LEU A 320 -8.48 -21.10 -43.99
N LEU A 321 -8.71 -22.33 -43.51
CA LEU A 321 -8.66 -23.57 -44.31
C LEU A 321 -9.69 -23.61 -45.45
N ASN A 322 -10.73 -22.77 -45.44
CA ASN A 322 -11.64 -22.64 -46.58
C ASN A 322 -11.02 -21.86 -47.76
N PHE A 323 -9.91 -21.16 -47.52
CA PHE A 323 -9.25 -20.28 -48.48
C PHE A 323 -7.78 -20.64 -48.72
N CYS A 324 -7.20 -21.55 -47.94
CA CYS A 324 -5.85 -22.03 -48.11
C CYS A 324 -5.81 -23.56 -48.22
N ASP A 325 -4.85 -24.08 -49.00
CA ASP A 325 -4.49 -25.49 -48.97
C ASP A 325 -2.96 -25.65 -49.06
N ASN A 326 -2.45 -26.88 -49.00
CA ASN A 326 -1.02 -27.15 -49.13
C ASN A 326 -0.62 -27.60 -50.56
N ASP A 327 -1.52 -27.48 -51.54
CA ASP A 327 -1.25 -27.80 -52.93
C ASP A 327 -0.65 -26.57 -53.63
N PRO A 328 0.61 -26.63 -54.12
CA PRO A 328 1.22 -25.50 -54.81
C PRO A 328 0.52 -25.13 -56.12
N ASN A 329 -0.31 -26.01 -56.68
CA ASN A 329 -1.05 -25.77 -57.91
C ASN A 329 -2.41 -25.12 -57.64
N TYR A 330 -2.74 -24.12 -58.46
CA TYR A 330 -4.08 -23.53 -58.45
C TYR A 330 -5.03 -24.34 -59.33
N SER A 331 -6.10 -24.86 -58.74
CA SER A 331 -7.14 -25.60 -59.47
C SER A 331 -8.38 -24.72 -59.68
N LEU A 332 -8.90 -24.71 -60.90
CA LEU A 332 -10.16 -24.03 -61.27
C LEU A 332 -11.40 -24.68 -60.64
N GLU A 333 -11.28 -25.90 -60.12
CA GLU A 333 -12.35 -26.58 -59.38
C GLU A 333 -12.44 -26.07 -57.93
N ASN A 334 -11.32 -25.62 -57.37
CA ASN A 334 -11.18 -25.15 -55.99
C ASN A 334 -10.83 -23.65 -55.95
N LYS A 335 -11.66 -22.84 -56.61
CA LYS A 335 -11.38 -21.41 -56.87
C LYS A 335 -11.07 -20.56 -55.63
N ASN A 336 -11.56 -20.98 -54.46
CA ASN A 336 -11.38 -20.26 -53.20
C ASN A 336 -10.03 -20.53 -52.52
N HIS A 337 -9.30 -21.59 -52.91
CA HIS A 337 -8.01 -21.96 -52.32
C HIS A 337 -6.84 -21.26 -53.03
N ILE A 338 -6.75 -19.96 -52.80
CA ILE A 338 -5.80 -19.03 -53.44
C ILE A 338 -4.47 -19.01 -52.69
N PHE A 339 -4.49 -19.37 -51.40
CA PHE A 339 -3.33 -19.29 -50.51
C PHE A 339 -2.73 -20.68 -50.23
N MET A 340 -1.42 -20.70 -49.99
CA MET A 340 -0.70 -21.78 -49.31
C MET A 340 -0.88 -21.60 -47.80
N CYS A 341 -1.40 -22.62 -47.10
CA CYS A 341 -1.57 -22.52 -45.66
C CYS A 341 -0.22 -22.35 -44.94
N GLY A 342 -0.14 -21.37 -44.05
CA GLY A 342 1.02 -21.17 -43.19
C GLY A 342 1.27 -22.37 -42.27
N ASN A 343 2.54 -22.67 -42.00
CA ASN A 343 2.97 -23.83 -41.20
C ASN A 343 2.43 -25.19 -41.69
N SER A 344 1.98 -25.26 -42.95
CA SER A 344 1.40 -26.46 -43.57
C SER A 344 0.23 -27.05 -42.78
N ILE A 345 -0.61 -26.21 -42.17
CA ILE A 345 -1.78 -26.69 -41.43
C ILE A 345 -2.74 -27.44 -42.37
N THR A 346 -3.32 -28.54 -41.87
CA THR A 346 -4.30 -29.37 -42.59
C THR A 346 -5.60 -29.54 -41.81
N ASP A 347 -5.59 -29.23 -40.51
CA ASP A 347 -6.77 -29.33 -39.66
C ASP A 347 -6.83 -28.18 -38.66
N LYS A 348 -8.04 -27.75 -38.33
CA LYS A 348 -8.30 -26.68 -37.37
C LYS A 348 -7.72 -26.93 -35.99
N SER A 349 -7.60 -28.19 -35.55
CA SER A 349 -7.06 -28.58 -34.23
C SER A 349 -5.56 -28.28 -34.06
N GLN A 350 -4.88 -27.89 -35.13
CA GLN A 350 -3.47 -27.47 -35.08
C GLN A 350 -3.29 -26.05 -34.57
N CYS A 351 -4.35 -25.26 -34.43
CA CYS A 351 -4.34 -23.95 -33.77
C CYS A 351 -5.01 -24.06 -32.40
N ASN A 352 -4.21 -24.04 -31.32
CA ASN A 352 -4.72 -24.22 -29.95
C ASN A 352 -4.74 -22.92 -29.13
N SER A 353 -4.05 -21.90 -29.61
CA SER A 353 -3.97 -20.56 -29.02
C SER A 353 -4.15 -19.48 -30.09
N LEU A 354 -4.40 -18.25 -29.65
CA LEU A 354 -4.43 -17.10 -30.58
C LEU A 354 -3.06 -16.84 -31.21
N ASP A 355 -1.96 -17.11 -30.49
CA ASP A 355 -0.60 -17.00 -31.02
C ASP A 355 -0.37 -17.96 -32.19
N ASP A 356 -0.87 -19.21 -32.11
CA ASP A 356 -0.79 -20.17 -33.21
C ASP A 356 -1.51 -19.65 -34.47
N VAL A 357 -2.67 -18.99 -34.28
CA VAL A 357 -3.42 -18.39 -35.40
C VAL A 357 -2.62 -17.26 -36.04
N VAL A 358 -2.03 -16.38 -35.23
CA VAL A 358 -1.21 -15.27 -35.72
C VAL A 358 -0.02 -15.79 -36.51
N ASP A 359 0.70 -16.78 -35.99
CA ASP A 359 1.85 -17.41 -36.65
C ASP A 359 1.45 -18.08 -37.97
N VAL A 360 0.32 -18.77 -38.00
CA VAL A 360 -0.21 -19.40 -39.23
C VAL A 360 -0.61 -18.33 -40.25
N VAL A 361 -1.30 -17.26 -39.85
CA VAL A 361 -1.71 -16.18 -40.75
C VAL A 361 -0.50 -15.45 -41.33
N LEU A 362 0.50 -15.14 -40.49
CA LEU A 362 1.78 -14.54 -40.91
C LEU A 362 2.54 -15.43 -41.91
N SER A 363 2.46 -16.74 -41.71
CA SER A 363 3.14 -17.74 -42.54
C SER A 363 2.35 -18.13 -43.80
N THR A 364 1.10 -17.66 -43.94
CA THR A 364 0.24 -17.94 -45.09
C THR A 364 0.59 -16.99 -46.24
N TYR A 365 0.75 -17.53 -47.45
CA TYR A 365 1.17 -16.77 -48.64
C TYR A 365 0.41 -17.21 -49.89
N VAL A 366 0.33 -16.36 -50.90
CA VAL A 366 -0.35 -16.66 -52.17
C VAL A 366 0.37 -17.78 -52.93
N LYS A 367 -0.39 -18.69 -53.58
CA LYS A 367 0.19 -19.78 -54.37
C LYS A 367 1.12 -19.26 -55.47
N PRO A 368 2.30 -19.87 -55.68
CA PRO A 368 3.33 -19.36 -56.60
C PRO A 368 2.85 -19.10 -58.04
N MET A 369 1.95 -19.94 -58.56
CA MET A 369 1.39 -19.78 -59.91
C MET A 369 0.57 -18.49 -60.07
N LEU A 370 -0.12 -18.08 -59.00
CA LEU A 370 -0.90 -16.85 -58.95
C LEU A 370 -0.01 -15.63 -58.72
N THR A 371 1.03 -15.76 -57.87
CA THR A 371 2.04 -14.72 -57.68
C THR A 371 2.75 -14.38 -58.99
N ASN A 372 3.08 -15.39 -59.80
CA ASN A 372 3.69 -15.22 -61.12
C ASN A 372 2.78 -14.53 -62.16
N THR A 373 1.46 -14.55 -61.96
CA THR A 373 0.49 -13.92 -62.88
C THR A 373 -0.02 -12.56 -62.37
N LEU A 374 -0.11 -12.36 -61.05
CA LEU A 374 -0.54 -11.11 -60.42
C LEU A 374 0.60 -10.09 -60.27
N CYS A 375 1.85 -10.55 -60.07
CA CYS A 375 3.03 -9.69 -59.91
C CYS A 375 3.81 -9.47 -61.23
N ALA A 376 3.29 -9.93 -62.37
CA ALA A 376 3.99 -10.00 -63.65
C ALA A 376 4.47 -8.65 -64.24
N ASN A 377 4.08 -7.51 -63.67
CA ASN A 377 4.44 -6.17 -64.15
C ASN A 377 5.34 -5.35 -63.19
N GLN A 378 5.92 -5.96 -62.15
CA GLN A 378 6.84 -5.25 -61.26
C GLN A 378 8.30 -5.41 -61.73
N THR A 379 8.84 -4.37 -62.37
CA THR A 379 10.25 -4.33 -62.79
C THR A 379 11.16 -4.00 -61.61
N GLY A 380 12.16 -4.86 -61.34
CA GLY A 380 13.20 -4.62 -60.32
C GLY A 380 13.23 -5.58 -59.13
N MET A 381 12.36 -6.59 -59.08
CA MET A 381 12.35 -7.57 -57.99
C MET A 381 13.32 -8.73 -58.27
N GLU A 382 14.35 -8.87 -57.43
CA GLU A 382 15.41 -9.89 -57.53
C GLU A 382 14.94 -11.28 -57.05
N TYR A 383 13.85 -11.32 -56.29
CA TYR A 383 13.12 -12.52 -55.87
C TYR A 383 11.61 -12.23 -55.93
N LEU A 384 10.79 -13.19 -56.37
CA LEU A 384 9.33 -13.07 -56.28
C LEU A 384 8.95 -13.03 -54.80
N GLU A 385 8.65 -11.84 -54.29
CA GLU A 385 8.25 -11.63 -52.91
C GLU A 385 7.03 -12.51 -52.62
N LYS A 386 7.10 -13.28 -51.53
CA LYS A 386 5.94 -14.03 -51.04
C LYS A 386 4.87 -13.00 -50.68
N CYS A 387 3.81 -12.90 -51.47
CA CYS A 387 2.64 -12.10 -51.10
C CYS A 387 1.98 -12.79 -49.90
N THR A 388 2.26 -12.29 -48.69
CA THR A 388 1.63 -12.72 -47.45
C THR A 388 0.34 -11.93 -47.22
N LEU A 389 -0.51 -12.40 -46.29
CA LEU A 389 -1.78 -11.74 -45.96
C LEU A 389 -1.61 -10.37 -45.27
N ILE A 390 -0.40 -9.99 -44.89
CA ILE A 390 -0.08 -8.73 -44.22
C ILE A 390 0.79 -7.93 -45.18
N SER A 391 0.14 -7.13 -46.03
CA SER A 391 0.76 -6.03 -46.78
C SER A 391 0.17 -4.71 -46.34
#